data_AF-A0A927HG64-F1
#
_entry.id   AF-A0A927HG64-F1
#
_cell.length_a   1.000
_cell.length_b   1.000
_cell.length_c   1.000
_cell.angle_alpha   90.00
_cell.angle_beta   90.00
_cell.angle_gamma   90.00
#
_symmetry.space_group_name_H-M   'P 1'
#
loop_
_entity.id
_entity.type
_entity.pdbx_description
1 polymer ?
#
loop_
_entity_poly.entity_id
_entity_poly.type
_entity_poly.pdbx_seq_one_letter_code
_entity_poly.pdbx_strand_id
1 'polypeptide(L)'
;MCVGSFFRDFFSGRERAPTDMELSDMGLTRHDFTRLTTSKAGARERMEVLAARFGVTPQMIDADHGLALELAKTCGHCINTKVCQNAIDLGVEMDTSLCPNASVYADMSAT
;
A
#
# COMPACT_ATOMS: atom_id res chain seq x y z
N MET A 1 -4.87 -6.43 -14.49
CA MET A 1 -4.23 -7.07 -13.32
C MET A 1 -3.40 -6.00 -12.63
N CYS A 2 -3.71 -5.65 -11.38
CA CYS A 2 -2.97 -4.63 -10.62
C CYS A 2 -1.76 -5.27 -9.91
N VAL A 3 -0.67 -4.51 -9.81
CA VAL A 3 0.61 -4.97 -9.27
C VAL A 3 0.48 -5.31 -7.77
N GLY A 4 -0.41 -4.63 -7.05
CA GLY A 4 -0.75 -4.94 -5.65
C GLY A 4 -1.41 -6.30 -5.42
N SER A 5 -2.30 -6.75 -6.32
CA SER A 5 -2.84 -8.12 -6.32
C SER A 5 -1.77 -9.11 -6.73
N PHE A 6 -0.93 -8.76 -7.72
CA PHE A 6 0.16 -9.60 -8.15
C PHE A 6 1.14 -9.91 -7.01
N PHE A 7 1.58 -8.93 -6.22
CA PHE A 7 2.52 -9.21 -5.12
C PHE A 7 1.91 -9.97 -3.94
N ARG A 8 0.65 -9.69 -3.58
CA ARG A 8 -0.04 -10.48 -2.54
C ARG A 8 -0.26 -11.92 -3.03
N ASP A 9 -0.80 -12.11 -4.22
CA ASP A 9 -1.06 -13.45 -4.78
C ASP A 9 0.25 -14.22 -5.06
N PHE A 10 1.28 -13.53 -5.55
CA PHE A 10 2.60 -14.12 -5.82
C PHE A 10 3.33 -14.53 -4.55
N PHE A 11 3.21 -13.79 -3.44
CA PHE A 11 3.87 -14.16 -2.18
C PHE A 11 3.00 -15.03 -1.27
N SER A 12 1.67 -14.94 -1.35
CA SER A 12 0.75 -15.83 -0.62
C SER A 12 0.69 -17.24 -1.21
N GLY A 13 1.05 -17.43 -2.49
CA GLY A 13 1.12 -18.75 -3.13
C GLY A 13 2.46 -19.48 -2.99
N ARG A 14 3.47 -18.86 -2.35
CA ARG A 14 4.81 -19.45 -2.23
C ARG A 14 4.98 -20.18 -0.89
N GLU A 15 5.29 -21.47 -0.94
CA GLU A 15 5.62 -22.30 0.24
C GLU A 15 6.87 -21.82 0.99
N ARG A 16 7.70 -20.97 0.38
CA ARG A 16 8.91 -20.40 0.98
C ARG A 16 9.12 -18.93 0.63
N ALA A 17 9.82 -18.22 1.52
CA ALA A 17 10.29 -16.87 1.26
C ALA A 17 11.20 -16.83 -0.01
N PRO A 18 11.14 -15.74 -0.81
CA PRO A 18 12.00 -15.55 -1.97
C PRO A 18 13.48 -15.41 -1.56
N THR A 19 14.40 -15.78 -2.44
CA THR A 19 15.85 -15.52 -2.29
C THR A 19 16.18 -14.07 -2.66
N ASP A 20 17.38 -13.58 -2.31
CA ASP A 20 17.76 -12.17 -2.60
C ASP A 20 17.86 -11.91 -4.11
N MET A 21 18.25 -12.92 -4.88
CA MET A 21 18.27 -12.87 -6.33
C MET A 21 16.86 -12.74 -6.89
N GLU A 22 15.92 -13.57 -6.40
CA GLU A 22 14.51 -13.46 -6.79
C GLU A 22 13.91 -12.10 -6.41
N LEU A 23 14.29 -11.51 -5.27
CA LEU A 23 13.85 -10.17 -4.91
C LEU A 23 14.47 -9.10 -5.81
N SER A 24 15.77 -9.21 -6.10
CA SER A 24 16.48 -8.27 -6.96
C SER A 24 15.93 -8.27 -8.39
N ASP A 25 15.57 -9.44 -8.91
CA ASP A 25 14.91 -9.58 -10.23
C ASP A 25 13.54 -8.89 -10.26
N MET A 26 12.89 -8.78 -9.11
CA MET A 26 11.63 -8.05 -8.93
C MET A 26 11.84 -6.57 -8.57
N GLY A 27 13.09 -6.08 -8.53
CA GLY A 27 13.42 -4.73 -8.11
C GLY A 27 13.20 -4.46 -6.61
N LEU A 28 13.18 -5.51 -5.79
CA LEU A 28 12.98 -5.44 -4.35
C LEU A 28 14.26 -5.77 -3.60
N THR A 29 14.52 -5.08 -2.50
CA THR A 29 15.52 -5.52 -1.53
C THR A 29 14.90 -6.47 -0.50
N ARG A 30 15.74 -7.20 0.23
CA ARG A 30 15.33 -7.96 1.42
C ARG A 30 14.57 -7.12 2.44
N HIS A 31 14.98 -5.86 2.57
CA HIS A 31 14.34 -4.89 3.46
C HIS A 31 12.93 -4.54 2.98
N ASP A 32 12.73 -4.31 1.67
CA ASP A 32 11.42 -4.03 1.09
C ASP A 32 10.48 -5.24 1.23
N PHE A 33 10.99 -6.45 0.96
CA PHE A 33 10.25 -7.69 1.17
C PHE A 33 9.79 -7.86 2.62
N THR A 34 10.69 -7.64 3.58
CA THR A 34 10.35 -7.75 5.00
C THR A 34 9.29 -6.71 5.35
N ARG A 35 9.43 -5.46 4.90
CA ARG A 35 8.44 -4.40 5.15
C ARG A 35 7.08 -4.69 4.55
N LEU A 36 7.04 -5.25 3.34
CA LEU A 36 5.79 -5.65 2.68
C LEU A 36 5.10 -6.78 3.45
N THR A 37 5.85 -7.81 3.84
CA THR A 37 5.32 -8.97 4.57
C THR A 37 4.97 -8.68 6.04
N THR A 38 5.64 -7.71 6.67
CA THR A 38 5.34 -7.29 8.05
C THR A 38 4.35 -6.12 8.12
N SER A 39 3.94 -5.56 6.99
CA SER A 39 2.92 -4.52 6.98
C SER A 39 1.64 -5.06 7.62
N LYS A 40 0.98 -4.26 8.47
CA LYS A 40 -0.30 -4.68 9.07
C LYS A 40 -1.26 -5.04 7.94
N ALA A 41 -1.88 -6.21 8.05
CA ALA A 41 -2.92 -6.66 7.13
C ALA A 41 -3.91 -5.52 6.82
N GLY A 42 -4.32 -5.43 5.55
CA GLY A 42 -5.20 -4.36 5.07
C GLY A 42 -4.52 -3.04 4.70
N ALA A 43 -3.19 -2.88 4.82
CA ALA A 43 -2.51 -1.62 4.44
C ALA A 43 -2.82 -1.18 3.01
N ARG A 44 -2.77 -2.12 2.06
CA ARG A 44 -3.10 -1.83 0.66
C ARG A 44 -4.55 -1.42 0.45
N GLU A 45 -5.49 -2.11 1.08
CA GLU A 45 -6.92 -1.77 1.00
C GLU A 45 -7.17 -0.37 1.53
N ARG A 46 -6.60 -0.03 2.70
CA ARG A 46 -6.66 1.32 3.27
C ARG A 46 -6.07 2.38 2.35
N MET A 47 -4.94 2.08 1.69
CA MET A 47 -4.35 2.99 0.71
C MET A 47 -5.30 3.24 -0.45
N GLU A 48 -5.86 2.20 -1.06
CA GLU A 48 -6.75 2.32 -2.22
C GLU A 48 -8.04 3.06 -1.90
N VAL A 49 -8.71 2.71 -0.79
CA VAL A 49 -9.95 3.38 -0.36
C VAL A 49 -9.71 4.86 -0.13
N LEU A 50 -8.61 5.21 0.53
CA LEU A 50 -8.32 6.61 0.83
C LEU A 50 -7.83 7.38 -0.41
N ALA A 51 -6.99 6.78 -1.24
CA ALA A 51 -6.50 7.38 -2.48
C ALA A 51 -7.65 7.70 -3.45
N ALA A 52 -8.67 6.85 -3.51
CA ALA A 52 -9.86 7.09 -4.32
C ALA A 52 -10.57 8.40 -3.98
N ARG A 53 -10.47 8.89 -2.73
CA ARG A 53 -11.04 10.17 -2.28
C ARG A 53 -10.38 11.38 -2.95
N PHE A 54 -9.15 11.21 -3.43
CA PHE A 54 -8.37 12.21 -4.16
C PHE A 54 -8.45 12.02 -5.68
N GLY A 55 -9.21 11.03 -6.17
CA GLY A 55 -9.22 10.66 -7.58
C GLY A 55 -8.02 9.81 -8.01
N VAL A 56 -7.20 9.34 -7.07
CA VAL A 56 -6.03 8.51 -7.35
C VAL A 56 -6.44 7.05 -7.49
N THR A 57 -6.11 6.46 -8.64
CA THR A 57 -6.40 5.05 -8.93
C THR A 57 -5.28 4.13 -8.42
N PRO A 58 -5.56 2.84 -8.19
CA PRO A 58 -4.52 1.85 -7.88
C PRO A 58 -3.37 1.83 -8.91
N GLN A 59 -3.68 2.07 -10.19
CA GLN A 59 -2.69 2.11 -11.27
C GLN A 59 -1.74 3.31 -11.15
N MET A 60 -2.24 4.46 -10.67
CA MET A 60 -1.39 5.64 -10.41
C MET A 60 -0.44 5.39 -9.25
N ILE A 61 -0.87 4.67 -8.21
CA ILE A 61 0.00 4.24 -7.11
C ILE A 61 1.07 3.28 -7.63
N ASP A 62 0.66 2.31 -8.46
CA ASP A 62 1.56 1.27 -8.96
C ASP A 62 2.52 1.77 -10.06
N ALA A 63 2.30 2.97 -10.62
CA ALA A 63 3.15 3.55 -11.67
C ALA A 63 4.56 3.94 -11.17
N ASP A 64 4.69 4.26 -9.87
CA ASP A 64 5.97 4.49 -9.21
C ASP A 64 6.12 3.53 -8.03
N HIS A 65 6.93 2.49 -8.24
CA HIS A 65 7.18 1.46 -7.23
C HIS A 65 7.85 2.01 -5.96
N GLY A 66 8.74 2.99 -6.08
CA GLY A 66 9.41 3.60 -4.92
C GLY A 66 8.42 4.38 -4.07
N LEU A 67 7.56 5.16 -4.72
CA LEU A 67 6.49 5.89 -4.05
C LEU A 67 5.47 4.94 -3.40
N ALA A 68 5.07 3.87 -4.10
CA ALA A 68 4.14 2.87 -3.56
C ALA A 68 4.66 2.23 -2.26
N LEU A 69 5.97 1.94 -2.19
CA LEU A 69 6.60 1.38 -1.00
C LEU A 69 6.61 2.35 0.19
N GLU A 70 6.88 3.64 -0.05
CA GLU A 70 6.86 4.65 1.01
C GLU A 70 5.43 4.96 1.47
N LEU A 71 4.45 4.98 0.58
CA LEU A 71 3.03 5.06 0.94
C LEU A 71 2.60 3.88 1.82
N ALA A 72 2.99 2.65 1.44
CA ALA A 72 2.67 1.44 2.18
C ALA A 72 3.33 1.41 3.56
N LYS A 73 4.58 1.87 3.66
CA LYS A 73 5.29 2.03 4.94
C LYS A 73 4.58 3.00 5.85
N THR A 74 4.26 4.19 5.34
CA THR A 74 3.61 5.24 6.12
C THR A 74 2.22 4.78 6.58
N CYS A 75 1.45 4.13 5.69
CA CYS A 75 0.14 3.57 6.04
C CYS A 75 0.24 2.44 7.08
N GLY A 76 1.17 1.50 6.92
CA GLY A 76 1.33 0.33 7.80
C GLY A 76 1.75 0.69 9.23
N HIS A 77 2.44 1.82 9.41
CA HIS A 77 2.90 2.32 10.71
C HIS A 77 2.08 3.50 11.25
N CYS A 78 1.04 3.92 10.52
CA CYS A 78 0.19 5.03 10.93
C CYS A 78 -0.55 4.70 12.24
N ILE A 79 -0.59 5.66 13.17
CA ILE A 79 -1.32 5.52 14.43
C ILE A 79 -2.83 5.35 14.22
N ASN A 80 -3.38 5.93 13.15
CA ASN A 80 -4.80 5.88 12.80
C ASN A 80 -5.20 4.60 12.03
N THR A 81 -4.30 3.61 11.90
CA THR A 81 -4.56 2.36 11.15
C THR A 81 -5.87 1.68 11.55
N LYS A 82 -6.16 1.56 12.86
CA LYS A 82 -7.39 0.91 13.34
C LYS A 82 -8.64 1.73 13.02
N VAL A 83 -8.55 3.06 13.14
CA VAL A 83 -9.66 3.97 12.82
C VAL A 83 -10.00 3.88 11.33
N CYS A 84 -8.96 3.91 10.48
CA CYS A 84 -9.11 3.77 9.05
C CYS A 84 -9.71 2.42 8.66
N GLN A 85 -9.22 1.31 9.23
CA GLN A 85 -9.80 -0.01 8.97
C GLN A 85 -11.27 -0.09 9.43
N ASN A 86 -11.57 0.37 10.65
CA ASN A 86 -12.95 0.37 11.15
C ASN A 86 -13.89 1.21 10.28
N ALA A 87 -13.41 2.34 9.74
CA ALA A 87 -14.20 3.16 8.83
C ALA A 87 -14.57 2.40 7.55
N ILE A 88 -13.60 1.67 6.97
CA ILE A 88 -13.82 0.78 5.81
C ILE A 88 -14.81 -0.33 6.16
N ASP A 89 -14.58 -1.04 7.25
CA ASP A 89 -15.41 -2.18 7.67
C ASP A 89 -16.87 -1.76 7.95
N LEU A 90 -17.08 -0.54 8.44
CA LEU A 90 -18.41 0.04 8.72
C LEU A 90 -19.02 0.76 7.51
N GLY A 91 -18.28 0.92 6.40
CA GLY A 91 -18.72 1.68 5.23
C GLY A 91 -18.91 3.17 5.49
N VAL A 92 -18.19 3.74 6.47
CA VAL A 92 -18.23 5.17 6.80
C VAL A 92 -17.00 5.89 6.28
N GLU A 93 -17.15 7.19 6.02
CA GLU A 93 -16.06 8.00 5.51
C GLU A 93 -15.09 8.38 6.64
N MET A 94 -13.80 8.11 6.42
CA MET A 94 -12.73 8.62 7.28
C MET A 94 -12.43 10.08 6.91
N ASP A 95 -12.19 10.92 7.91
CA ASP A 95 -11.60 12.24 7.71
C ASP A 95 -10.19 12.10 7.12
N THR A 96 -10.01 12.59 5.89
CA THR A 96 -8.75 12.51 5.15
C THR A 96 -7.64 13.31 5.80
N SER A 97 -7.95 14.32 6.63
CA SER A 97 -6.95 15.11 7.37
C SER A 97 -6.16 14.26 8.39
N LEU A 98 -6.72 13.12 8.79
CA LEU A 98 -6.08 12.18 9.73
C LEU A 98 -5.10 11.22 9.04
N CYS A 99 -5.01 11.23 7.71
CA CYS A 99 -4.09 10.36 7.00
C CYS A 99 -2.77 11.06 6.64
N PRO A 100 -1.62 10.50 7.05
CA PRO A 100 -0.32 11.05 6.69
C PRO A 100 0.01 10.98 5.19
N ASN A 101 -0.66 10.12 4.42
CA ASN A 101 -0.47 10.04 2.96
C ASN A 101 -1.35 11.02 2.18
N ALA A 102 -2.23 11.78 2.84
CA ALA A 102 -3.25 12.61 2.17
C ALA A 102 -2.65 13.63 1.20
N SER A 103 -1.59 14.33 1.58
CA SER A 103 -0.93 15.31 0.71
C SER A 103 -0.34 14.66 -0.54
N VAL A 104 0.28 13.48 -0.39
CA VAL A 104 0.85 12.74 -1.51
C VAL A 104 -0.21 12.35 -2.52
N TYR A 105 -1.38 11.88 -2.07
CA TYR A 105 -2.48 11.57 -2.98
C TYR A 105 -3.05 12.82 -3.68
N ALA A 106 -3.11 13.96 -2.98
CA ALA A 106 -3.51 15.22 -3.59
C ALA A 106 -2.52 15.69 -4.67
N ASP A 107 -1.22 15.53 -4.43
CA ASP A 107 -0.18 15.87 -5.41
C ASP A 107 -0.26 14.95 -6.65
N MET A 108 -0.54 13.66 -6.43
CA MET A 108 -0.70 12.68 -7.52
C MET A 108 -1.90 12.96 -8.43
N SER A 109 -2.99 13.55 -7.91
CA SER A 109 -4.18 13.83 -8.71
C SER A 109 -4.13 15.15 -9.48
N ALA A 110 -3.17 16.02 -9.14
CA ALA A 110 -2.91 17.26 -9.86
C ALA A 110 -2.08 17.07 -11.15
N THR A 111 -1.65 15.83 -11.43
CA THR A 111 -0.84 15.44 -12.59
C THR A 111 -1.70 14.77 -13.65
#